data_AF-A0A3B8YZH5-F1
#
_entry.id   AF-A0A3B8YZH5-F1
#
_cell.length_a   1.000
_cell.length_b   1.000
_cell.length_c   1.000
_cell.angle_alpha   90.00
_cell.angle_beta   90.00
_cell.angle_gamma   90.00
#
_symmetry.space_group_name_H-M   'P 1'
#
loop_
_entity.id
_entity.type
_entity.pdbx_description
1 polymer ?
#
loop_
_entity_poly.entity_id
_entity_poly.type
_entity_poly.pdbx_seq_one_letter_code
_entity_poly.pdbx_strand_id
1 'polypeptide(L)'
;MRGFVVLLGLALLAVMAVEAQAVNRAEPSLSGPEKPIPEEARDLYLPHWRDGEFFNPWQEMGSKSWSFLRWKLFDWNHFDKWRTPDLPLVENDGAYLRQSGELPSITWIGHASFAVQDGDDVFLTDPHFSKRALLPARWNPPGIPLESIPTDAFAVI
;
A
#
# COMPACT_ATOMS: atom_id res chain seq x y z
N MET A 1 47.21 13.53 32.48
CA MET A 1 45.75 13.55 32.21
C MET A 1 45.36 13.97 30.79
N ARG A 2 46.26 14.47 29.92
CA ARG A 2 45.93 14.88 28.54
C ARG A 2 45.91 13.75 27.50
N GLY A 3 46.62 12.64 27.73
CA GLY A 3 46.67 11.52 26.78
C GLY A 3 45.44 10.60 26.76
N PHE A 4 44.70 10.52 27.87
CA PHE A 4 43.55 9.60 27.99
C PHE A 4 42.30 10.13 27.29
N VAL A 5 42.14 11.46 27.23
CA VAL A 5 41.02 12.13 26.54
C VAL A 5 41.14 12.01 25.02
N VAL A 6 42.37 12.02 24.49
CA VAL A 6 42.61 11.87 23.04
C VAL A 6 42.30 10.46 22.55
N LEU A 7 42.66 9.44 23.35
CA LEU A 7 42.36 8.03 23.01
C LEU A 7 40.86 7.72 23.05
N LEU A 8 40.11 8.30 24.02
CA LEU A 8 38.66 8.14 24.08
C LEU A 8 37.95 8.84 22.91
N GLY A 9 38.44 10.03 22.51
CA GLY A 9 37.91 10.77 21.37
C GLY A 9 38.14 10.07 20.03
N LEU A 10 39.30 9.42 19.84
CA LEU A 10 39.59 8.63 18.64
C LEU A 10 38.78 7.33 18.59
N ALA A 11 38.52 6.70 19.74
CA ALA A 11 37.66 5.52 19.81
C ALA A 11 36.19 5.87 19.49
N LEU A 12 35.68 7.01 19.96
CA LEU A 12 34.33 7.47 19.61
C LEU A 12 34.21 7.82 18.12
N LEU A 13 35.22 8.45 17.54
CA LEU A 13 35.27 8.76 16.10
C LEU A 13 35.33 7.49 15.24
N ALA A 14 36.02 6.44 15.70
CA ALA A 14 36.05 5.16 15.00
C ALA A 14 34.69 4.43 15.07
N VAL A 15 33.99 4.49 16.22
CA VAL A 15 32.64 3.91 16.35
C VAL A 15 31.63 4.68 15.48
N MET A 16 31.68 6.01 15.48
CA MET A 16 30.85 6.86 14.61
C MET A 16 31.14 6.65 13.12
N ALA A 17 32.39 6.40 12.74
CA ALA A 17 32.75 6.08 11.36
C ALA A 17 32.25 4.69 10.94
N VAL A 18 32.27 3.70 11.85
CA VAL A 18 31.71 2.37 11.61
C VAL A 18 30.17 2.42 11.54
N GLU A 19 29.50 3.24 12.35
CA GLU A 19 28.05 3.46 12.24
C GLU A 19 27.67 4.25 10.99
N ALA A 20 28.44 5.26 10.59
CA ALA A 20 28.22 5.97 9.32
C ALA A 20 28.43 5.06 8.10
N GLN A 21 29.33 4.07 8.18
CA GLN A 21 29.47 3.02 7.17
C GLN A 21 28.34 1.99 7.21
N ALA A 22 27.67 1.79 8.35
CA ALA A 22 26.49 0.95 8.47
C ALA A 22 25.19 1.63 8.01
N VAL A 23 25.13 2.97 8.06
CA VAL A 23 24.04 3.80 7.52
C VAL A 23 24.17 3.99 6.00
N ASN A 24 25.37 3.87 5.43
CA ASN A 24 25.59 3.64 4.00
C ASN A 24 25.25 2.18 3.60
N ARG A 25 24.22 1.60 4.24
CA ARG A 25 23.55 0.42 3.69
C ARG A 25 23.10 0.82 2.30
N ALA A 26 23.62 0.09 1.34
CA ALA A 26 23.16 0.07 -0.03
C ALA A 26 21.65 0.33 -0.07
N GLU A 27 21.23 1.24 -0.93
CA GLU A 27 19.96 1.11 -1.67
C GLU A 27 19.69 -0.40 -1.79
N PRO A 28 18.55 -0.94 -1.31
CA PRO A 28 18.29 -2.36 -1.41
C PRO A 28 18.34 -2.68 -2.89
N SER A 29 19.50 -3.14 -3.34
CA SER A 29 19.63 -3.63 -4.69
C SER A 29 18.66 -4.79 -4.70
N LEU A 30 17.71 -4.77 -5.61
CA LEU A 30 16.87 -5.93 -5.94
C LEU A 30 17.73 -7.11 -6.48
N SER A 31 19.06 -7.06 -6.29
CA SER A 31 20.11 -7.95 -6.78
C SER A 31 20.64 -8.91 -5.71
N GLY A 32 19.80 -9.27 -4.72
CA GLY A 32 19.96 -10.59 -4.08
C GLY A 32 19.92 -11.68 -5.17
N PRO A 33 20.40 -12.92 -4.92
CA PRO A 33 20.23 -13.98 -5.90
C PRO A 33 18.74 -14.06 -6.22
N GLU A 34 18.38 -13.72 -7.46
CA GLU A 34 17.00 -13.66 -7.93
C GLU A 34 16.43 -15.04 -7.65
N LYS A 35 15.61 -15.16 -6.59
CA LYS A 35 14.94 -16.43 -6.33
C LYS A 35 14.12 -16.69 -7.59
N PRO A 36 14.29 -17.85 -8.25
CA PRO A 36 13.54 -18.12 -9.46
C PRO A 36 12.06 -17.96 -9.15
N ILE A 37 11.39 -17.13 -9.95
CA ILE A 37 9.97 -16.86 -9.80
C ILE A 37 9.25 -18.22 -9.80
N PRO A 38 8.44 -18.54 -8.76
CA PRO A 38 7.65 -19.77 -8.72
C PRO A 38 6.86 -19.91 -10.02
N GLU A 39 6.70 -21.14 -10.52
CA GLU A 39 6.02 -21.37 -11.80
C GLU A 39 4.61 -20.76 -11.80
N GLU A 40 3.90 -20.85 -10.68
CA GLU A 40 2.58 -20.23 -10.47
C GLU A 40 2.57 -18.69 -10.54
N ALA A 41 3.70 -18.03 -10.29
CA ALA A 41 3.81 -16.58 -10.24
C ALA A 41 4.35 -15.97 -11.53
N ARG A 42 4.80 -16.80 -12.50
CA ARG A 42 5.43 -16.31 -13.75
C ARG A 42 4.51 -15.38 -14.54
N ASP A 43 3.22 -15.66 -14.53
CA ASP A 43 2.22 -14.84 -15.22
C ASP A 43 2.11 -13.43 -14.63
N LEU A 44 2.43 -13.24 -13.34
CA LEU A 44 2.43 -11.92 -12.69
C LEU A 44 3.56 -11.00 -13.16
N TYR A 45 4.54 -11.55 -13.88
CA TYR A 45 5.69 -10.81 -14.42
C TYR A 45 5.63 -10.69 -15.95
N LEU A 46 4.47 -10.92 -16.56
CA LEU A 46 4.28 -10.67 -17.97
C LEU A 46 4.59 -9.20 -18.31
N PRO A 47 5.13 -8.91 -19.51
CA PRO A 47 5.28 -7.55 -19.99
C PRO A 47 3.95 -6.81 -19.90
N HIS A 48 3.99 -5.61 -19.34
CA HIS A 48 2.82 -4.73 -19.15
C HIS A 48 3.10 -3.32 -19.71
N TRP A 49 4.10 -3.23 -20.59
CA TRP A 49 4.47 -2.03 -21.34
C TRP A 49 4.73 -2.38 -22.80
N ARG A 50 4.17 -1.59 -23.71
CA ARG A 50 4.39 -1.68 -25.15
C ARG A 50 4.32 -0.29 -25.75
N ASP A 51 5.31 0.08 -26.57
CA ASP A 51 5.35 1.36 -27.29
C ASP A 51 5.18 2.61 -26.41
N GLY A 52 5.66 2.56 -25.16
CA GLY A 52 5.54 3.67 -24.20
C GLY A 52 4.17 3.75 -23.51
N GLU A 53 3.28 2.78 -23.73
CA GLU A 53 1.98 2.67 -23.08
C GLU A 53 1.94 1.47 -22.13
N PHE A 54 1.31 1.68 -20.97
CA PHE A 54 0.97 0.59 -20.08
C PHE A 54 -0.18 -0.23 -20.67
N PHE A 55 -0.08 -1.56 -20.61
CA PHE A 55 -1.17 -2.46 -20.90
C PHE A 55 -1.28 -3.53 -19.82
N ASN A 56 -2.50 -3.95 -19.49
CA ASN A 56 -2.74 -5.02 -18.52
C ASN A 56 -2.71 -6.39 -19.22
N PRO A 57 -1.68 -7.25 -19.02
CA PRO A 57 -1.59 -8.55 -19.68
C PRO A 57 -2.62 -9.57 -19.16
N TRP A 58 -3.15 -9.36 -17.96
CA TRP A 58 -4.17 -10.24 -17.35
C TRP A 58 -5.59 -9.89 -17.79
N GLN A 59 -5.77 -8.70 -18.36
CA GLN A 59 -7.06 -8.25 -18.84
C GLN A 59 -6.89 -7.25 -19.97
N GLU A 60 -7.03 -7.72 -21.20
CA GLU A 60 -7.11 -6.84 -22.36
C GLU A 60 -8.36 -5.96 -22.23
N MET A 61 -8.15 -4.64 -22.10
CA MET A 61 -9.23 -3.66 -22.13
C MET A 61 -9.72 -3.50 -23.57
N GLY A 62 -10.50 -4.46 -24.05
CA GLY A 62 -11.14 -4.37 -25.36
C GLY A 62 -12.17 -3.25 -25.38
N SER A 63 -11.98 -2.24 -26.23
CA SER A 63 -13.02 -1.25 -26.49
C SER A 63 -14.21 -1.93 -27.17
N LYS A 64 -15.31 -2.11 -26.45
CA LYS A 64 -16.54 -2.61 -27.05
C LYS A 64 -17.71 -1.81 -26.51
N SER A 65 -17.99 -0.69 -27.17
CA SER A 65 -19.26 0.03 -27.04
C SER A 65 -20.46 -0.93 -27.17
N TRP A 66 -20.31 -2.00 -27.96
CA TRP A 66 -21.25 -3.12 -28.02
C TRP A 66 -21.33 -3.96 -26.75
N SER A 67 -20.20 -4.26 -26.09
CA SER A 67 -20.21 -4.96 -24.79
C SER A 67 -20.92 -4.14 -23.72
N PHE A 68 -20.71 -2.82 -23.69
CA PHE A 68 -21.44 -1.93 -22.77
C PHE A 68 -22.95 -1.93 -23.04
N LEU A 69 -23.34 -1.80 -24.32
CA LEU A 69 -24.76 -1.83 -24.71
C LEU A 69 -25.40 -3.19 -24.41
N ARG A 70 -24.67 -4.29 -24.67
CA ARG A 70 -25.12 -5.66 -24.37
C ARG A 70 -25.31 -5.87 -22.88
N TRP A 71 -24.35 -5.44 -22.06
CA TRP A 71 -24.44 -5.47 -20.60
C TRP A 71 -25.68 -4.70 -20.12
N LYS A 72 -25.89 -3.48 -20.61
CA LYS A 72 -27.02 -2.65 -20.18
C LYS A 72 -28.40 -3.25 -20.55
N LEU A 73 -28.50 -3.92 -21.70
CA LEU A 73 -29.77 -4.44 -22.21
C LEU A 73 -30.06 -5.89 -21.81
N PHE A 74 -29.03 -6.70 -21.57
CA PHE A 74 -29.18 -8.15 -21.46
C PHE A 74 -28.53 -8.77 -20.23
N ASP A 75 -27.65 -8.07 -19.49
CA ASP A 75 -27.15 -8.62 -18.22
C ASP A 75 -28.19 -8.39 -17.13
N TRP A 76 -28.87 -9.49 -16.78
CA TRP A 76 -29.62 -9.55 -15.56
C TRP A 76 -28.68 -9.80 -14.39
N ASN A 77 -28.62 -8.81 -13.50
CA ASN A 77 -27.94 -8.95 -12.25
C ASN A 77 -28.73 -9.94 -11.37
N HIS A 78 -28.20 -11.16 -11.22
CA HIS A 78 -28.78 -12.24 -10.41
C HIS A 78 -28.64 -12.00 -8.90
N PHE A 79 -27.90 -10.97 -8.48
CA PHE A 79 -27.76 -10.62 -7.08
C PHE A 79 -28.96 -9.80 -6.60
N ASP A 80 -29.49 -10.19 -5.45
CA ASP A 80 -30.55 -9.46 -4.77
C ASP A 80 -30.02 -8.12 -4.25
N LYS A 81 -30.40 -7.05 -4.93
CA LYS A 81 -29.99 -5.68 -4.62
C LYS A 81 -30.74 -5.11 -3.42
N TRP A 82 -31.81 -5.78 -2.97
CA TRP A 82 -32.67 -5.34 -1.88
C TRP A 82 -32.28 -5.99 -0.55
N ARG A 83 -31.44 -7.01 -0.58
CA ARG A 83 -30.88 -7.63 0.61
C ARG A 83 -29.92 -6.65 1.28
N THR A 84 -30.21 -6.31 2.54
CA THR A 84 -29.25 -5.58 3.38
C THR A 84 -28.00 -6.45 3.56
N PRO A 85 -26.81 -5.98 3.16
CA PRO A 85 -25.59 -6.75 3.33
C PRO A 85 -25.24 -6.83 4.82
N ASP A 86 -24.88 -8.02 5.28
CA ASP A 86 -24.31 -8.22 6.61
C ASP A 86 -22.80 -7.99 6.51
N LEU A 87 -22.37 -6.80 6.96
CA LEU A 87 -20.99 -6.35 6.85
C LEU A 87 -20.44 -6.15 8.27
N PRO A 88 -19.72 -7.14 8.83
CA PRO A 88 -19.14 -6.99 10.16
C PRO A 88 -18.16 -5.81 10.15
N LEU A 89 -18.37 -4.88 11.08
CA LEU A 89 -17.44 -3.79 11.34
C LEU A 89 -16.57 -4.19 12.54
N VAL A 90 -15.26 -4.15 12.34
CA VAL A 90 -14.29 -4.29 13.42
C VAL A 90 -13.89 -2.89 13.84
N GLU A 91 -14.09 -2.56 15.11
CA GLU A 91 -13.62 -1.29 15.66
C GLU A 91 -12.10 -1.23 15.61
N ASN A 92 -11.57 -0.13 15.08
CA ASN A 92 -10.15 0.12 14.96
C ASN A 92 -9.90 1.63 15.08
N ASP A 93 -9.09 2.04 16.04
CA ASP A 93 -8.76 3.45 16.30
C ASP A 93 -7.57 3.95 15.45
N GLY A 94 -6.88 3.06 14.74
CA GLY A 94 -5.71 3.37 13.93
C GLY A 94 -4.50 3.86 14.73
N ALA A 95 -4.46 3.70 16.06
CA ALA A 95 -3.39 4.24 16.89
C ALA A 95 -2.00 3.66 16.54
N TYR A 96 -1.98 2.42 16.07
CA TYR A 96 -0.77 1.70 15.64
C TYR A 96 -0.06 2.37 14.44
N LEU A 97 -0.80 3.09 13.58
CA LEU A 97 -0.22 3.78 12.41
C LEU A 97 0.78 4.89 12.78
N ARG A 98 0.79 5.34 14.04
CA ARG A 98 1.73 6.37 14.53
C ARG A 98 2.94 5.79 15.24
N GLN A 99 3.02 4.48 15.40
CA GLN A 99 4.10 3.81 16.11
C GLN A 99 5.14 3.32 15.10
N SER A 100 6.33 3.92 15.12
CA SER A 100 7.46 3.49 14.32
C SER A 100 7.96 2.10 14.74
N GLY A 101 8.40 1.30 13.78
CA GLY A 101 8.97 -0.03 14.05
C GLY A 101 7.96 -1.14 14.38
N GLU A 102 6.66 -0.94 14.15
CA GLU A 102 5.69 -2.04 14.19
C GLU A 102 5.83 -2.98 12.97
N LEU A 103 5.25 -4.18 13.08
CA LEU A 103 5.18 -5.12 11.97
C LEU A 103 4.36 -4.51 10.81
N PRO A 104 4.73 -4.79 9.54
CA PRO A 104 3.93 -4.34 8.41
C PRO A 104 2.47 -4.72 8.57
N SER A 105 1.58 -3.75 8.33
CA SER A 105 0.16 -3.91 8.58
C SER A 105 -0.66 -3.33 7.43
N ILE A 106 -1.84 -3.91 7.23
CA ILE A 106 -2.81 -3.46 6.25
C ILE A 106 -4.17 -3.37 6.91
N THR A 107 -4.81 -2.20 6.78
CA THR A 107 -6.18 -1.97 7.24
C THR A 107 -7.05 -1.55 6.08
N TRP A 108 -8.14 -2.27 5.91
CA TRP A 108 -9.17 -1.92 4.95
C TRP A 108 -10.07 -0.81 5.52
N ILE A 109 -9.99 0.37 4.92
CA ILE A 109 -10.84 1.52 5.29
C ILE A 109 -12.23 1.40 4.63
N GLY A 110 -12.30 0.76 3.45
CA GLY A 110 -13.52 0.51 2.70
C GLY A 110 -13.39 0.85 1.21
N HIS A 111 -14.15 0.17 0.35
CA HIS A 111 -14.01 0.27 -1.11
C HIS A 111 -12.58 -0.10 -1.56
N ALA A 112 -11.93 0.73 -2.37
CA ALA A 112 -10.53 0.60 -2.78
C ALA A 112 -9.54 1.25 -1.79
N SER A 113 -10.04 1.78 -0.66
CA SER A 113 -9.19 2.48 0.31
C SER A 113 -8.57 1.54 1.34
N PHE A 114 -7.24 1.50 1.37
CA PHE A 114 -6.43 0.80 2.35
C PHE A 114 -5.45 1.76 3.01
N ALA A 115 -5.19 1.54 4.30
CA ALA A 115 -4.02 2.07 4.97
C ALA A 115 -2.99 0.96 5.08
N VAL A 116 -1.78 1.22 4.62
CA VAL A 116 -0.65 0.29 4.67
C VAL A 116 0.45 0.96 5.48
N GLN A 117 0.93 0.27 6.50
CA GLN A 117 2.12 0.64 7.25
C GLN A 117 3.24 -0.32 6.90
N ASP A 118 4.39 0.20 6.52
CA ASP A 118 5.60 -0.57 6.25
C ASP A 118 6.80 0.13 6.90
N GLY A 119 7.25 -0.43 8.01
CA GLY A 119 8.28 0.20 8.86
C GLY A 119 7.78 1.53 9.45
N ASP A 120 8.42 2.62 9.02
CA ASP A 120 8.10 3.97 9.48
C ASP A 120 7.16 4.71 8.51
N ASP A 121 6.90 4.14 7.33
CA ASP A 121 6.06 4.75 6.31
C ASP A 121 4.60 4.30 6.42
N VAL A 122 3.68 5.24 6.20
CA VAL A 122 2.26 4.96 6.02
C VAL A 122 1.79 5.51 4.68
N PHE A 123 1.10 4.70 3.89
CA PHE A 123 0.48 5.16 2.67
C PHE A 123 -0.96 4.67 2.52
N LEU A 124 -1.73 5.44 1.74
CA LEU A 124 -3.13 5.17 1.46
C LEU A 124 -3.33 4.85 -0.02
N THR A 125 -4.13 3.84 -0.32
CA THR A 125 -4.64 3.62 -1.68
C THR A 125 -5.97 4.34 -1.84
N ASP A 126 -6.20 5.05 -2.95
CA ASP A 126 -7.48 5.69 -3.31
C ASP A 126 -8.28 6.23 -2.11
N PRO A 127 -7.72 7.17 -1.32
CA PRO A 127 -8.25 7.49 0.00
C PRO A 127 -9.65 8.13 -0.09
N HIS A 128 -10.65 7.45 0.46
CA HIS A 128 -12.03 7.94 0.54
C HIS A 128 -12.59 7.78 1.96
N PHE A 129 -12.61 8.88 2.71
CA PHE A 129 -13.14 8.94 4.09
C PHE A 129 -14.53 9.56 4.18
N SER A 130 -14.99 10.24 3.12
CA SER A 130 -16.31 10.88 3.08
C SER A 130 -17.46 9.88 3.08
N LYS A 131 -18.65 10.36 3.48
CA LYS A 131 -19.90 9.59 3.40
C LYS A 131 -20.28 9.23 1.97
N ARG A 132 -19.93 10.08 0.99
CA ARG A 132 -20.28 9.93 -0.43
C ARG A 132 -19.11 10.41 -1.30
N ALA A 133 -18.85 9.70 -2.39
CA ALA A 133 -17.97 10.17 -3.47
C ALA A 133 -18.74 11.04 -4.49
N LEU A 134 -20.01 10.69 -4.77
CA LEU A 134 -20.92 11.49 -5.58
C LEU A 134 -22.38 11.26 -5.17
N LEU A 135 -22.94 10.10 -5.50
CA LEU A 135 -24.34 9.74 -5.24
C LEU A 135 -24.51 8.63 -4.19
N PRO A 136 -23.85 7.45 -4.31
CA PRO A 136 -24.04 6.39 -3.33
C PRO A 136 -23.35 6.76 -2.00
N ALA A 137 -24.10 6.61 -0.91
CA ALA A 137 -23.51 6.65 0.42
C ALA A 137 -22.86 5.30 0.73
N ARG A 138 -21.73 5.34 1.45
CA ARG A 138 -21.16 4.12 2.03
C ARG A 138 -22.13 3.52 3.07
N TRP A 139 -22.15 2.19 3.14
CA TRP A 139 -22.95 1.43 4.10
C TRP A 139 -22.34 1.47 5.50
N ASN A 140 -21.02 1.32 5.58
CA ASN A 140 -20.25 1.39 6.83
C ASN A 140 -19.46 2.70 6.90
N PRO A 141 -19.17 3.21 8.11
CA PRO A 141 -18.17 4.25 8.30
C PRO A 141 -16.80 3.79 7.80
N PRO A 142 -15.83 4.72 7.61
CA PRO A 142 -14.44 4.33 7.37
C PRO A 142 -13.96 3.37 8.47
N GLY A 143 -13.15 2.37 8.09
CA GLY A 143 -12.62 1.36 9.01
C GLY A 143 -11.70 1.91 10.11
N ILE A 144 -11.15 3.10 9.92
CA ILE A 144 -10.37 3.86 10.92
C ILE A 144 -10.69 5.35 10.82
N PRO A 145 -10.54 6.13 11.90
CA PRO A 145 -10.74 7.57 11.86
C PRO A 145 -9.73 8.26 10.95
N LEU A 146 -10.12 9.34 10.26
CA LEU A 146 -9.18 10.11 9.41
C LEU A 146 -8.07 10.74 10.26
N GLU A 147 -8.41 11.19 11.46
CA GLU A 147 -7.46 11.75 12.42
C GLU A 147 -6.39 10.75 12.85
N SER A 148 -6.61 9.44 12.70
CA SER A 148 -5.60 8.41 12.99
C SER A 148 -4.43 8.40 12.03
N ILE A 149 -4.61 8.94 10.82
CA ILE A 149 -3.61 8.94 9.76
C ILE A 149 -2.46 9.89 10.11
N PRO A 150 -1.20 9.43 10.07
CA PRO A 150 -0.04 10.29 10.24
C PRO A 150 0.01 11.42 9.20
N THR A 151 0.51 12.59 9.60
CA THR A 151 0.54 13.78 8.72
C THR A 151 1.56 13.70 7.58
N ASP A 152 2.54 12.82 7.73
CA ASP A 152 3.57 12.47 6.75
C ASP A 152 3.17 11.30 5.84
N ALA A 153 1.99 10.71 6.04
CA ALA A 153 1.46 9.70 5.15
C ALA A 153 1.21 10.25 3.74
N PHE A 154 1.38 9.40 2.72
CA PHE A 154 1.15 9.77 1.31
C PHE A 154 0.05 8.91 0.68
N ALA A 155 -0.48 9.37 -0.47
CA ALA A 155 -1.55 8.68 -1.18
C ALA A 155 -1.07 8.17 -2.54
N VAL A 156 -1.56 6.99 -2.92
CA VAL A 156 -1.44 6.38 -4.24
C VAL A 156 -2.82 6.44 -4.90
N ILE A 157 -2.89 7.04 -6.08
CA ILE A 157 -4.11 7.33 -6.87
C ILE A 157 -3.87 6.87 -8.31
#